data_AF-A0A3D5HP48-F1
#
_entry.id   AF-A0A3D5HP48-F1
#
_cell.length_a   1.000
_cell.length_b   1.000
_cell.length_c   1.000
_cell.angle_alpha   90.00
_cell.angle_beta   90.00
_cell.angle_gamma   90.00
#
_symmetry.space_group_name_H-M   'P 1'
#
loop_
_entity.id
_entity.type
_entity.pdbx_description
1 polymer ?
#
loop_
_entity_poly.entity_id
_entity_poly.type
_entity_poly.pdbx_seq_one_letter_code
_entity_poly.pdbx_strand_id
1 'polypeptide(L)' 'MPRVTVRNNNVEAALRVFKRTVTNAGILFEYRQRQEYDKPSAKRHKARQSAKLREKKRQNEIKTNKF' A
#
# COMPACT_ATOMS: atom_id res chain seq x y z
N MET A 1 -10.79 3.24 9.81
CA MET A 1 -11.02 4.37 8.87
C MET A 1 -10.06 5.50 9.21
N PRO A 2 -9.25 6.00 8.27
CA PRO A 2 -8.26 7.04 8.54
C PRO A 2 -8.94 8.40 8.75
N ARG A 3 -8.47 9.16 9.75
CA ARG A 3 -8.90 10.53 10.05
C ARG A 3 -7.73 11.48 9.84
N VAL A 4 -7.94 12.55 9.08
CA VAL A 4 -6.93 13.59 8.84
C VAL A 4 -7.53 14.95 9.21
N THR A 5 -6.81 15.70 10.05
CA THR A 5 -7.17 17.06 10.44
C THR A 5 -6.44 18.06 9.55
N VAL A 6 -7.17 19.03 8.99
CA VAL A 6 -6.57 20.14 8.23
C VAL A 6 -5.93 21.13 9.21
N ARG A 7 -4.68 21.52 8.97
CA ARG A 7 -3.99 22.56 9.75
C ARG A 7 -3.76 23.78 8.86
N ASN A 8 -3.89 24.98 9.42
CA ASN A 8 -3.59 26.26 8.74
C ASN A 8 -4.31 26.44 7.40
N ASN A 9 -5.54 25.92 7.29
CA ASN A 9 -6.36 25.92 6.07
C ASN A 9 -5.66 25.30 4.81
N ASN A 10 -4.59 24.53 4.99
CA ASN A 10 -3.88 23.91 3.88
C ASN A 10 -4.51 22.57 3.50
N VAL A 11 -5.53 22.63 2.65
CA VAL A 11 -6.33 21.48 2.23
C VAL A 11 -5.52 20.54 1.33
N GLU A 12 -4.69 21.05 0.43
CA GLU A 12 -3.89 20.22 -0.48
C GLU A 12 -2.91 19.31 0.25
N ALA A 13 -2.24 19.84 1.27
CA ALA A 13 -1.34 19.04 2.10
C ALA A 13 -2.13 17.95 2.85
N ALA A 14 -3.30 18.29 3.39
CA ALA A 14 -4.17 17.33 4.07
C ALA A 14 -4.63 16.21 3.12
N LEU A 15 -4.98 16.52 1.87
CA LEU A 15 -5.35 15.53 0.85
C LEU A 15 -4.20 14.59 0.50
N ARG A 16 -2.97 15.11 0.39
CA ARG A 16 -1.77 14.29 0.15
C ARG A 16 -1.52 13.31 1.31
N VAL A 17 -1.66 13.78 2.54
CA VAL A 17 -1.54 12.95 3.74
C VAL A 17 -2.64 11.91 3.79
N PHE A 18 -3.89 12.29 3.51
CA PHE A 18 -5.03 11.38 3.46
C PHE A 18 -4.85 10.28 2.42
N LYS A 19 -4.40 10.63 1.21
CA LYS A 19 -4.11 9.63 0.17
C LYS A 19 -3.06 8.62 0.66
N ARG A 20 -1.98 9.10 1.29
CA ARG A 20 -0.93 8.23 1.85
C ARG A 20 -1.43 7.36 2.99
N THR A 21 -2.25 7.88 3.91
CA THR A 21 -2.78 7.11 5.03
C THR A 21 -3.78 6.05 4.56
N VAL A 22 -4.64 6.37 3.58
CA VAL A 22 -5.55 5.40 2.94
C VAL A 22 -4.78 4.28 2.23
N THR A 23 -3.73 4.61 1.49
CA THR A 23 -2.91 3.60 0.82
C THR A 23 -2.14 2.73 1.81
N ASN A 24 -1.61 3.32 2.89
CA ASN A 24 -0.89 2.58 3.93
C ASN A 24 -1.82 1.66 4.73
N ALA A 25 -3.05 2.10 4.97
CA ALA A 25 -4.08 1.28 5.61
C ALA A 25 -4.56 0.12 4.73
N GLY A 26 -4.20 0.07 3.44
CA GLY A 26 -4.52 -1.05 2.54
C GLY A 26 -6.00 -1.16 2.16
N ILE A 27 -6.85 -0.20 2.52
CA ILE A 27 -8.31 -0.26 2.36
C ILE A 27 -8.72 -0.49 0.90
N LEU A 28 -8.13 0.26 -0.04
CA LEU A 28 -8.42 0.12 -1.47
C LEU A 28 -7.95 -1.21 -2.04
N PHE A 29 -6.87 -1.77 -1.50
CA PHE A 29 -6.34 -3.06 -1.93
C PHE A 29 -7.24 -4.19 -1.45
N GLU A 30 -7.66 -4.15 -0.18
CA GLU A 30 -8.61 -5.09 0.39
C GLU A 30 -9.96 -5.05 -0.32
N TYR A 31 -10.47 -3.84 -0.60
CA TYR A 31 -11.72 -3.66 -1.32
C TYR A 31 -11.68 -4.39 -2.68
N ARG A 32 -10.63 -4.18 -3.49
CA ARG A 32 -10.47 -4.86 -4.78
C ARG A 32 -10.39 -6.39 -4.64
N GLN A 33 -9.71 -6.90 -3.62
CA GLN A 33 -9.64 -8.35 -3.39
C GLN A 33 -10.98 -8.98 -2.99
N ARG A 34 -11.88 -8.19 -2.41
CA ARG A 34 -13.19 -8.65 -1.96
C ARG A 34 -14.27 -8.56 -3.06
N GLN A 35 -13.97 -7.92 -4.20
CA GLN A 35 -14.93 -7.79 -5.32
C GLN A 35 -15.24 -9.12 -6.00
N GLU A 36 -14.27 -10.03 -6.05
CA GLU A 36 -14.39 -11.32 -6.72
C GLU A 36 -14.01 -12.48 -5.79
N TYR A 37 -14.58 -13.66 -6.06
CA TYR A 37 -14.12 -14.88 -5.41
C TYR A 37 -12.84 -15.38 -6.07
N ASP A 38 -11.73 -15.27 -5.35
CA ASP A 38 -10.50 -15.97 -5.68
C ASP A 38 -10.42 -17.32 -4.95
N LYS A 39 -10.10 -18.40 -5.68
CA LYS A 39 -9.77 -19.71 -5.09
C LYS A 39 -8.63 -19.56 -4.08
N PRO A 40 -8.60 -20.30 -2.96
CA PRO A 40 -7.55 -20.19 -1.94
C PRO A 40 -6.13 -20.38 -2.51
N SER A 41 -5.94 -21.20 -3.54
CA SER A 41 -4.65 -21.36 -4.22
C SER A 41 -4.20 -20.07 -4.92
N ALA A 42 -5.11 -19.38 -5.62
CA ALA A 42 -4.85 -18.12 -6.30
C ALA A 42 -4.50 -17.01 -5.30
N LYS A 43 -5.24 -16.92 -4.18
CA LYS A 43 -4.93 -15.98 -3.09
C LYS A 43 -3.51 -16.19 -2.54
N ARG A 44 -3.13 -17.45 -2.25
CA ARG A 44 -1.77 -17.80 -1.80
C ARG A 44 -0.70 -17.46 -2.83
N HIS A 45 -0.97 -17.70 -4.12
CA HIS A 45 -0.04 -17.37 -5.19
C HIS A 45 0.17 -15.85 -5.29
N LYS A 46 -0.91 -15.06 -5.35
CA LYS A 46 -0.87 -13.58 -5.37
C LYS A 46 -0.09 -13.03 -4.15
N ALA A 47 -0.30 -13.59 -2.95
CA ALA A 47 0.43 -13.20 -1.74
C ALA A 47 1.94 -13.51 -1.80
N ARG A 48 2.34 -14.67 -2.33
CA ARG A 48 3.77 -15.02 -2.51
C ARG A 48 4.45 -14.11 -3.52
N GLN A 49 3.77 -13.81 -4.63
CA GLN A 49 4.32 -12.93 -5.67
C GLN A 49 4.50 -11.49 -5.14
N SER A 50 3.52 -10.96 -4.39
CA SER A 50 3.67 -9.63 -3.79
C SER A 50 4.79 -9.57 -2.75
N ALA A 51 4.99 -10.63 -1.96
CA ALA A 51 6.12 -10.74 -1.03
C ALA A 51 7.48 -10.71 -1.75
N LYS A 52 7.64 -11.50 -2.82
CA LYS A 52 8.86 -11.50 -3.63
C LYS A 52 9.18 -10.13 -4.23
N LEU A 53 8.16 -9.43 -4.74
CA LEU A 53 8.32 -8.09 -5.31
C LEU A 53 8.74 -7.07 -4.25
N ARG A 54 8.14 -7.12 -3.04
CA ARG A 54 8.53 -6.26 -1.91
C ARG A 54 9.97 -6.48 -1.50
N GLU A 55 10.39 -7.75 -1.40
CA GLU A 55 11.76 -8.09 -1.03
C GLU A 55 12.76 -7.65 -2.10
N LYS A 56 12.46 -7.86 -3.39
CA LYS A 56 13.29 -7.37 -4.49
C LYS A 56 13.49 -5.86 -4.43
N LYS A 57 12.42 -5.10 -4.12
CA LYS A 57 12.49 -3.65 -3.96
C LYS A 57 13.40 -3.25 -2.80
N ARG A 58 13.23 -3.88 -1.62
CA ARG A 58 14.08 -3.65 -0.43
C ARG A 58 15.56 -3.91 -0.72
N GLN A 59 15.87 -5.02 -1.40
CA GLN A 59 17.24 -5.38 -1.76
C GLN A 59 17.87 -4.38 -2.73
N ASN A 60 17.09 -3.89 -3.71
CA ASN A 60 17.57 -2.85 -4.61
C ASN A 60 17.88 -1.55 -3.87
N GLU A 61 17.00 -1.11 -2.95
CA GLU A 61 17.23 0.08 -2.12
C GLU A 61 18.51 -0.05 -1.26
N ILE A 62 18.74 -1.23 -0.66
CA ILE A 62 19.96 -1.51 0.12
C ILE A 62 21.21 -1.44 -0.76
N LYS A 63 21.16 -1.98 -1.98
CA LYS A 63 22.29 -1.91 -2.91
C LYS A 63 22.58 -0.48 -3.33
N THR A 64 21.55 0.30 -3.64
CA THR A 64 21.69 1.71 -4.02
C THR A 64 22.28 2.56 -2.90
N ASN A 65 21.87 2.37 -1.65
CA ASN A 65 22.37 3.12 -0.49
C ASN A 65 23.75 2.67 0.03
N LYS A 66 24.30 1.57 -0.51
CA LYS A 66 25.63 1.05 -0.14
C LYS A 66 26.76 1.70 -0.94
N PHE A 67 26.42 2.45 -1.99
CA PHE A 67 27.30 3.34 -2.73
C PHE A 67 26.95 4.80 -2.39
#